data_AF-A0A9E1MNP0-F1
#
_entry.id   AF-A0A9E1MNP0-F1
#
_cell.length_a   1.000
_cell.length_b   1.000
_cell.length_c   1.000
_cell.angle_alpha   90.00
_cell.angle_beta   90.00
_cell.angle_gamma   90.00
#
_symmetry.space_group_name_H-M   'P 1'
#
loop_
_entity.id
_entity.type
_entity.pdbx_description
1 polymer ?
#
loop_
_entity_poly.entity_id
_entity_poly.type
_entity_poly.pdbx_seq_one_letter_code
_entity_poly.pdbx_strand_id
1 'polypeptide(L)'
;MSMYSGLEVRVPFCDHRIVEYAYNMPWHLKAWDGREKGILRKAFEHDLPHEIVWRKKSPYPKTFSPVYTELTSSYVRQILQDDRSMIPQLFRTDAIEALLADPDSMPEPWYGQLMRGPQVFAYLIQMDRWFKKYHVSLA
;
A
#
# COMPACT_ATOMS: atom_id res chain seq x y z
N MET A 1 -13.40 8.88 7.80
CA MET A 1 -14.41 7.93 7.28
C MET A 1 -15.40 7.51 8.35
N SER A 2 -15.00 7.01 9.51
CA SER A 2 -15.95 6.53 10.54
C SER A 2 -16.95 7.59 11.04
N MET A 3 -16.47 8.76 11.48
CA MET A 3 -17.34 9.84 11.99
C MET A 3 -18.27 10.44 10.94
N TYR A 4 -17.81 10.50 9.68
CA TYR A 4 -18.67 10.90 8.55
C TYR A 4 -19.89 9.97 8.41
N SER A 5 -19.72 8.70 8.77
CA SER A 5 -20.78 7.68 8.80
C SER A 5 -21.43 7.52 10.18
N GLY A 6 -21.22 8.46 11.12
CA GLY A 6 -21.79 8.38 12.47
C GLY A 6 -21.23 7.24 13.34
N LEU A 7 -20.07 6.68 13.00
CA LEU A 7 -19.44 5.58 13.73
C LEU A 7 -18.25 6.05 14.56
N GLU A 8 -18.26 5.73 15.86
CA GLU A 8 -17.12 5.93 16.75
C GLU A 8 -16.20 4.70 16.75
N VAL A 9 -15.01 4.85 16.17
CA VAL A 9 -13.97 3.80 16.20
C VAL A 9 -13.06 4.05 17.39
N ARG A 10 -12.88 3.01 18.22
CA ARG A 10 -11.92 3.03 19.33
C ARG A 10 -10.65 2.31 18.94
N VAL A 11 -9.53 2.79 19.48
CA VAL A 11 -8.17 2.29 19.20
C VAL A 11 -7.47 1.87 20.49
N PRO A 12 -7.80 0.70 21.06
CA PRO A 12 -7.32 0.31 22.39
C PRO A 12 -5.79 0.32 22.55
N PHE A 13 -5.04 -0.04 21.51
CA PHE A 13 -3.58 0.00 21.53
C PHE A 13 -2.98 1.42 21.61
N CYS A 14 -3.78 2.47 21.37
CA CYS A 14 -3.36 3.86 21.53
C CYS A 14 -3.68 4.42 22.94
N ASP A 15 -4.10 3.58 23.88
CA ASP A 15 -4.24 3.99 25.29
C ASP A 15 -2.88 4.43 25.85
N HIS A 16 -2.82 5.62 26.46
CA HIS A 16 -1.58 6.19 26.97
C HIS A 16 -0.87 5.27 27.97
N ARG A 17 -1.60 4.50 28.77
CA ARG A 17 -1.02 3.58 29.76
C ARG A 17 -0.28 2.43 29.09
N ILE A 18 -0.82 1.92 27.98
CA ILE A 18 -0.17 0.88 27.18
C ILE A 18 1.08 1.46 26.51
N VAL A 19 0.99 2.68 25.99
CA VAL A 19 2.12 3.36 25.35
C VAL A 19 3.24 3.63 26.35
N GLU A 20 2.93 4.15 27.54
CA GLU A 20 3.90 4.38 28.62
C GLU A 20 4.60 3.09 29.05
N TYR A 21 3.83 2.01 29.25
CA TYR A 21 4.40 0.70 29.57
C TYR A 21 5.31 0.18 28.45
N ALA A 22 4.84 0.25 27.20
CA ALA A 22 5.63 -0.18 26.05
C ALA A 22 6.88 0.67 25.86
N TYR A 23 6.85 1.97 26.15
CA TYR A 23 8.01 2.85 26.01
C TYR A 23 9.15 2.43 26.95
N ASN A 24 8.81 2.16 28.22
CA ASN A 24 9.75 1.77 29.27
C ASN A 24 10.24 0.30 29.19
N MET A 25 9.66 -0.51 28.31
CA MET A 25 10.03 -1.92 28.15
C MET A 25 11.41 -2.09 27.48
N PRO A 26 12.26 -3.01 27.97
CA PRO A 26 13.50 -3.41 27.30
C PRO A 26 13.28 -3.85 25.84
N TRP A 27 14.20 -3.45 24.96
CA TRP A 27 14.04 -3.69 23.51
C TRP A 27 13.92 -5.17 23.13
N HIS A 28 14.70 -6.04 23.79
CA HIS A 28 14.70 -7.48 23.52
C HIS A 28 13.34 -8.16 23.79
N LEU A 29 12.48 -7.57 24.65
CA LEU A 29 11.12 -8.06 24.86
C LEU A 29 10.16 -7.63 23.74
N LYS A 30 10.32 -6.40 23.24
CA LYS A 30 9.52 -5.87 22.11
C LYS A 30 9.71 -6.74 20.86
N ALA A 31 10.94 -7.19 20.65
CA ALA A 31 11.37 -8.08 19.58
C ALA A 31 11.83 -9.46 20.10
N TRP A 32 11.01 -10.10 20.95
CA TRP A 32 11.31 -11.42 21.52
C TRP A 32 11.74 -12.43 20.45
N ASP A 33 12.92 -13.03 20.63
CA ASP A 33 13.59 -13.94 19.67
C ASP A 33 13.67 -13.39 18.23
N GLY A 34 13.86 -12.07 18.10
CA GLY A 34 13.95 -11.40 16.80
C GLY A 34 12.61 -11.27 16.07
N ARG A 35 11.50 -11.65 16.69
CA ARG A 35 10.16 -11.56 16.09
C ARG A 35 9.51 -10.22 16.38
N GLU A 36 8.92 -9.58 15.37
CA GLU A 36 8.19 -8.33 15.56
C GLU A 36 6.97 -8.52 16.47
N LYS A 37 6.74 -7.57 17.38
CA LYS A 37 5.66 -7.63 18.38
C LYS A 37 5.76 -8.88 19.28
N GLY A 38 6.98 -9.34 19.58
CA GLY A 38 7.25 -10.61 20.23
C GLY A 38 6.49 -10.80 21.55
N ILE A 39 6.61 -9.85 22.49
CA ILE A 39 5.87 -9.89 23.76
C ILE A 39 4.35 -9.93 23.58
N LEU A 40 3.82 -9.19 22.59
CA LEU A 40 2.38 -9.18 22.31
C LEU A 40 1.93 -10.54 21.77
N ARG A 41 2.73 -11.18 20.91
CA ARG A 41 2.44 -12.53 20.41
C ARG A 41 2.45 -13.55 21.57
N LYS A 42 3.47 -13.48 22.44
CA LYS A 42 3.57 -14.33 23.63
C LYS A 42 2.38 -14.17 24.59
N ALA A 43 1.92 -12.95 24.81
CA ALA A 43 0.79 -12.68 25.71
C ALA A 43 -0.52 -13.36 25.28
N PHE A 44 -0.72 -13.60 23.97
CA PHE A 44 -1.93 -14.20 23.41
C PHE A 44 -1.70 -15.60 22.82
N GLU A 45 -0.55 -16.23 23.07
CA GLU A 45 -0.16 -17.54 22.50
C GLU A 45 -1.13 -18.67 22.89
N HIS A 46 -1.83 -18.52 24.01
CA HIS A 46 -2.81 -19.48 24.51
C HIS A 46 -4.26 -19.07 24.24
N ASP A 47 -4.50 -17.83 23.78
CA ASP A 47 -5.84 -17.30 23.52
C ASP A 47 -6.24 -17.41 22.03
N LEU A 48 -5.26 -17.48 21.13
CA LEU A 48 -5.47 -17.47 19.68
C LEU A 48 -4.74 -18.63 19.00
N PRO A 49 -5.22 -19.12 17.83
CA PRO A 49 -4.52 -20.15 17.08
C PRO A 49 -3.08 -19.76 16.73
N HIS A 50 -2.16 -20.71 16.85
CA HIS A 50 -0.72 -20.50 16.60
C HIS A 50 -0.45 -19.84 15.25
N GLU A 51 -1.16 -20.26 14.19
CA GLU A 51 -1.05 -19.71 12.84
C GLU A 51 -1.39 -18.20 12.76
N ILE A 52 -2.27 -17.71 13.64
CA ILE A 52 -2.62 -16.29 13.74
C ILE A 52 -1.59 -15.55 14.58
N VAL A 53 -1.27 -16.08 15.77
CA VAL A 53 -0.32 -15.48 16.72
C VAL A 53 1.05 -15.31 16.11
N TRP A 54 1.49 -16.24 15.27
CA TRP A 54 2.83 -16.23 14.67
C TRP A 54 2.83 -15.92 13.18
N ARG A 55 1.71 -15.48 12.59
CA ARG A 55 1.66 -15.02 11.20
C ARG A 55 2.65 -13.89 10.95
N LYS A 56 3.36 -13.95 9.81
CA LYS A 56 4.21 -12.84 9.34
C LYS A 56 3.39 -11.57 9.20
N LYS A 57 3.90 -10.42 9.67
CA LYS A 57 3.26 -9.11 9.44
C LYS A 57 2.93 -8.94 7.96
N SER A 58 1.65 -8.75 7.66
CA SER A 58 1.19 -8.33 6.34
C SER A 58 0.76 -6.87 6.48
N PRO A 59 1.45 -5.93 5.81
CA PRO A 59 1.16 -4.51 5.95
C PRO A 59 -0.09 -4.09 5.16
N TYR A 60 -0.79 -3.07 5.68
CA TYR A 60 -1.95 -2.42 5.07
C TYR A 60 -1.61 -0.95 4.74
N PRO A 61 -2.19 -0.35 3.68
CA PRO A 61 -3.04 -0.94 2.65
C PRO A 61 -2.21 -1.62 1.56
N LYS A 62 -2.49 -2.90 1.28
CA LYS A 62 -1.86 -3.63 0.19
C LYS A 62 -2.90 -4.46 -0.54
N THR A 63 -3.09 -4.17 -1.82
CA THR A 63 -4.04 -4.88 -2.69
C THR A 63 -3.26 -5.71 -3.70
N PHE A 64 -3.26 -7.03 -3.53
CA PHE A 64 -2.75 -8.00 -4.52
C PHE A 64 -3.88 -8.63 -5.34
N SER A 65 -5.01 -7.93 -5.47
CA SER A 65 -6.14 -8.43 -6.25
C SER A 65 -5.77 -8.44 -7.73
N PRO A 66 -5.83 -9.60 -8.43
CA PRO A 66 -5.59 -9.65 -9.87
C PRO A 66 -6.56 -8.75 -10.64
N VAL A 67 -7.80 -8.62 -10.16
CA VAL A 67 -8.82 -7.75 -10.73
C VAL A 67 -8.39 -6.27 -10.69
N TYR A 68 -7.80 -5.84 -9.56
CA TYR A 68 -7.30 -4.46 -9.45
C TYR A 68 -6.16 -4.19 -10.43
N THR A 69 -5.23 -5.14 -10.56
CA THR A 69 -4.15 -5.07 -11.55
C THR A 69 -4.72 -4.93 -12.96
N GLU A 70 -5.67 -5.77 -13.34
CA GLU A 70 -6.24 -5.74 -14.69
C GLU A 70 -6.99 -4.44 -14.99
N LEU A 71 -7.78 -3.94 -14.04
CA LEU A 71 -8.50 -2.66 -14.19
C LEU A 71 -7.53 -1.49 -14.37
N THR A 72 -6.49 -1.42 -13.54
CA THR A 72 -5.50 -0.33 -13.62
C THR A 72 -4.66 -0.43 -14.90
N SER A 73 -4.22 -1.62 -15.29
CA SER A 73 -3.52 -1.85 -16.57
C SER A 73 -4.36 -1.42 -17.76
N SER A 74 -5.64 -1.80 -17.78
CA SER A 74 -6.58 -1.45 -18.85
C SER A 74 -6.78 0.06 -18.96
N TYR A 75 -6.86 0.75 -17.83
CA TYR A 75 -7.02 2.20 -17.82
C TYR A 75 -5.75 2.92 -18.29
N VAL A 76 -4.55 2.44 -17.91
CA VAL A 76 -3.30 3.00 -18.44
C VAL A 76 -3.20 2.81 -19.95
N ARG A 77 -3.62 1.67 -20.50
CA ARG A 77 -3.68 1.48 -21.96
C ARG A 77 -4.58 2.52 -22.64
N GLN A 78 -5.74 2.83 -22.05
CA GLN A 78 -6.62 3.90 -22.56
C GLN A 78 -5.96 5.27 -22.50
N ILE A 79 -5.21 5.57 -21.44
CA ILE A 79 -4.45 6.82 -21.30
C ILE A 79 -3.39 6.96 -22.39
N LEU A 80 -2.69 5.86 -22.75
CA LEU A 80 -1.67 5.87 -23.80
C LEU A 80 -2.26 6.04 -25.21
N GLN A 81 -3.55 5.77 -25.38
CA GLN A 81 -4.29 5.93 -26.65
C GLN A 81 -5.05 7.28 -26.73
N ASP A 82 -5.05 8.09 -25.67
CA ASP A 82 -5.72 9.39 -25.65
C ASP A 82 -4.73 10.49 -26.00
N ASP A 83 -4.88 11.10 -27.19
CA ASP A 83 -4.02 12.18 -27.68
C ASP A 83 -4.00 13.42 -26.77
N ARG A 84 -4.99 13.56 -25.88
CA ARG A 84 -5.06 14.65 -24.90
C ARG A 84 -4.34 14.32 -23.60
N SER A 85 -3.86 13.10 -23.44
CA SER A 85 -3.10 12.68 -22.27
C SER A 85 -1.71 13.31 -22.27
N MET A 86 -1.29 13.82 -21.11
CA MET A 86 0.08 14.32 -20.90
C MET A 86 1.05 13.20 -20.50
N ILE A 87 0.55 11.99 -20.21
CA ILE A 87 1.40 10.89 -19.74
C ILE A 87 2.47 10.49 -20.76
N PRO A 88 2.18 10.34 -22.07
CA PRO A 88 3.21 10.04 -23.07
C PRO A 88 4.27 11.15 -23.24
N GLN A 89 3.99 12.38 -22.79
CA GLN A 89 4.96 13.49 -22.85
C GLN A 89 5.89 13.51 -21.63
N LEU A 90 5.44 12.98 -20.49
CA LEU A 90 6.20 12.96 -19.24
C LEU A 90 7.00 11.67 -19.07
N PHE A 91 6.53 10.57 -19.65
CA PHE A 91 7.06 9.25 -19.42
C PHE A 91 7.36 8.53 -20.73
N ARG A 92 8.36 7.67 -20.66
CA ARG A 92 8.72 6.75 -21.73
C ARG A 92 7.63 5.70 -21.95
N THR A 93 6.91 5.80 -23.08
CA THR A 93 5.82 4.88 -23.43
C THR A 93 6.29 3.43 -23.50
N ASP A 94 7.49 3.18 -24.05
CA ASP A 94 8.08 1.84 -24.14
C ASP A 94 8.29 1.19 -22.77
N ALA A 95 8.70 1.99 -21.78
CA ALA A 95 8.86 1.50 -20.40
C ALA A 95 7.50 1.20 -19.73
N ILE A 96 6.47 2.00 -20.02
CA ILE A 96 5.11 1.74 -19.52
C ILE A 96 4.55 0.47 -20.13
N GLU A 97 4.71 0.27 -21.44
CA GLU A 97 4.26 -0.93 -22.14
C GLU A 97 4.96 -2.19 -21.66
N ALA A 98 6.28 -2.13 -21.42
CA ALA A 98 7.03 -3.24 -20.83
C ALA A 98 6.49 -3.60 -19.44
N LEU A 99 6.20 -2.60 -18.60
CA LEU A 99 5.62 -2.83 -17.28
C LEU A 99 4.17 -3.35 -17.36
N LEU A 100 3.37 -2.93 -18.35
CA LEU A 100 2.03 -3.46 -18.59
C LEU A 100 2.04 -4.92 -19.05
N ALA A 101 3.10 -5.34 -19.76
CA ALA A 101 3.29 -6.72 -20.20
C ALA A 101 3.71 -7.64 -19.05
N ASP A 102 4.56 -7.14 -18.14
CA ASP A 102 4.95 -7.84 -16.91
C ASP A 102 4.90 -6.90 -15.69
N PRO A 103 3.74 -6.78 -15.02
CA PRO A 103 3.59 -5.91 -13.84
C PRO A 103 4.42 -6.33 -12.62
N ASP A 104 4.89 -7.57 -12.60
CA ASP A 104 5.69 -8.13 -11.50
C ASP A 104 7.20 -8.06 -11.76
N SER A 105 7.61 -7.62 -12.97
CA SER A 105 9.01 -7.39 -13.37
C SER A 105 9.77 -6.44 -12.46
N MET A 106 9.06 -5.56 -11.72
CA MET A 106 9.70 -4.63 -10.79
C MET A 106 10.29 -5.37 -9.58
N PRO A 107 11.62 -5.31 -9.38
CA PRO A 107 12.27 -6.00 -8.26
C PRO A 107 11.86 -5.39 -6.92
N GLU A 108 11.68 -4.07 -6.89
CA GLU A 108 11.33 -3.30 -5.71
C GLU A 108 10.10 -2.44 -5.96
N PRO A 109 9.19 -2.33 -4.98
CA PRO A 109 8.06 -1.40 -5.07
C PRO A 109 8.53 0.05 -5.17
N TRP A 110 7.83 0.83 -5.98
CA TRP A 110 8.10 2.26 -6.10
C TRP A 110 7.50 3.04 -4.92
N TYR A 111 8.29 3.98 -4.38
CA TYR A 111 7.89 4.96 -3.36
C TYR A 111 7.33 4.37 -2.04
N GLY A 112 8.10 3.52 -1.34
CA GLY A 112 7.77 3.03 0.02
C GLY A 112 6.43 2.28 0.15
N GLN A 113 5.72 2.13 -0.96
CA GLN A 113 4.44 1.45 -1.06
C GLN A 113 4.69 -0.03 -1.25
N LEU A 114 3.68 -0.84 -0.95
CA LEU A 114 3.90 -2.29 -0.87
C LEU A 114 3.55 -2.98 -2.19
N MET A 115 2.76 -2.32 -3.04
CA MET A 115 2.32 -2.78 -4.34
C MET A 115 3.35 -2.43 -5.43
N ARG A 116 3.55 -3.34 -6.38
CA ARG A 116 4.50 -3.21 -7.50
C ARG A 116 3.86 -2.48 -8.70
N GLY A 117 3.88 -3.06 -9.90
CA GLY A 117 3.30 -2.48 -11.12
C GLY A 117 1.90 -1.85 -10.96
N PRO A 118 0.93 -2.50 -10.30
CA PRO A 118 -0.41 -1.92 -10.11
C PRO A 118 -0.43 -0.57 -9.41
N GLN A 119 0.56 -0.29 -8.54
CA GLN A 119 0.69 1.00 -7.88
C GLN A 119 1.19 2.08 -8.82
N VAL A 120 2.15 1.73 -9.68
CA VAL A 120 2.64 2.63 -10.73
C VAL A 120 1.49 2.99 -11.66
N PHE A 121 0.69 2.01 -12.09
CA PHE A 121 -0.50 2.25 -12.92
C PHE A 121 -1.49 3.19 -12.23
N ALA A 122 -1.83 2.92 -10.96
CA ALA A 122 -2.71 3.78 -10.20
C ALA A 122 -2.20 5.23 -10.10
N TYR A 123 -0.88 5.43 -10.01
CA TYR A 123 -0.28 6.75 -9.97
C TYR A 123 -0.33 7.47 -11.33
N LEU A 124 -0.02 6.76 -12.42
CA LEU A 124 -0.18 7.30 -13.78
C LEU A 124 -1.62 7.75 -14.04
N ILE A 125 -2.60 6.96 -13.59
CA ILE A 125 -4.02 7.29 -13.67
C ILE A 125 -4.34 8.55 -12.86
N GLN A 126 -3.82 8.66 -11.63
CA GLN A 126 -4.00 9.84 -10.79
C GLN A 126 -3.42 11.10 -11.43
N MET A 127 -2.23 11.00 -12.01
CA MET A 127 -1.59 12.09 -12.73
C MET A 127 -2.41 12.53 -13.94
N ASP A 128 -2.81 11.59 -14.82
CA ASP A 128 -3.64 11.89 -15.99
C ASP A 128 -4.94 12.61 -15.59
N ARG A 129 -5.63 12.10 -14.56
CA ARG A 129 -6.84 12.74 -14.03
C ARG A 129 -6.57 14.11 -13.46
N TRP A 130 -5.43 14.33 -12.80
CA TRP A 130 -5.06 15.63 -12.28
C TRP A 130 -4.83 16.63 -13.42
N PHE A 131 -4.04 16.27 -14.44
CA PHE A 131 -3.82 17.11 -15.63
C PHE A 131 -5.14 17.50 -16.30
N LYS A 132 -6.03 16.51 -16.52
CA LYS A 132 -7.35 16.74 -17.13
C LYS A 132 -8.27 17.60 -16.27
N LYS A 133 -8.30 17.36 -14.95
CA LYS A 133 -9.16 18.09 -14.01
C LYS A 133 -8.77 19.56 -13.90
N TYR A 134 -7.49 19.86 -13.90
CA TYR A 134 -6.96 21.21 -13.71
C TYR A 134 -6.56 21.89 -15.02
N HIS A 135 -6.81 21.25 -16.16
CA HIS A 135 -6.48 21.75 -17.49
C HIS A 135 -5.01 22.19 -17.63
N VAL A 136 -4.10 21.39 -17.05
CA VAL A 136 -2.67 21.68 -17.08
C VAL A 136 -2.07 21.13 -18.37
N SER A 137 -1.32 21.97 -19.09
CA SER A 137 -0.53 21.59 -20.25
C SER A 137 0.96 21.81 -19.98
N LEU A 138 1.80 21.02 -20.64
CA LEU A 138 3.24 21.24 -20.68
C LEU A 138 3.52 22.19 -21.84
N ALA A 139 4.33 23.22 -21.57
CA ALA A 139 4.70 24.25 -22.55
C ALA A 139 5.76 23.74 -23.53
#